data_AF-A0A653WJX7-F1
#
_entry.id   AF-A0A653WJX7-F1
#
_cell.length_a   1.000
_cell.length_b   1.000
_cell.length_c   1.000
_cell.angle_alpha   90.00
_cell.angle_beta   90.00
_cell.angle_gamma   90.00
#
_symmetry.space_group_name_H-M   'P 1'
#
loop_
_entity.id
_entity.type
_entity.pdbx_description
1 polymer ?
#
loop_
_entity_poly.entity_id
_entity_poly.type
_entity_poly.pdbx_seq_one_letter_code
_entity_poly.pdbx_strand_id
1 'polypeptide(L)'
;METQLKLLVTSGKASQVMHAPAVSRLLNGPVDATDLVSTYFDTPEMHLRKHGASLRVRVVGEQRLQTLKMQGSTAAGLFVRDEFECPVNGDGPDLDALLALIPKTSEAIDILSVPDVAGRLEPLFLTASIGASRHCTCPAVPRLRLRWTMVQSKPLRVGRLRSTVSSLSSRAGSQSSFTTSRVLTA
;
A
#
# COMPACT_ATOMS: atom_id res chain seq x y z
N MET A 1 -0.42 -9.31 -8.35
CA MET A 1 0.95 -8.79 -8.40
C MET A 1 0.98 -7.30 -8.69
N GLU A 2 1.51 -6.53 -7.73
CA GLU A 2 1.74 -5.09 -7.86
C GLU A 2 3.25 -4.80 -7.92
N THR A 3 3.66 -3.75 -8.65
CA THR A 3 5.06 -3.28 -8.69
C THR A 3 5.15 -1.81 -8.27
N GLN A 4 6.01 -1.52 -7.29
CA GLN A 4 6.18 -0.17 -6.73
C GLN A 4 7.66 0.18 -6.49
N LEU A 5 8.12 1.33 -6.99
CA LEU A 5 9.41 1.91 -6.59
C LEU A 5 9.18 2.83 -5.38
N LYS A 6 9.95 2.69 -4.30
CA LYS A 6 9.95 3.62 -3.16
C LYS A 6 11.30 4.29 -2.99
N LEU A 7 11.28 5.61 -2.86
CA LEU A 7 12.44 6.45 -2.57
C LEU A 7 12.25 7.09 -1.20
N LEU A 8 13.24 6.89 -0.32
CA LEU A 8 13.32 7.65 0.92
C LEU A 8 13.81 9.05 0.61
N VAL A 9 13.10 10.06 1.12
CA VAL A 9 13.48 11.44 0.94
C VAL A 9 13.74 12.07 2.29
N THR A 10 14.83 12.84 2.39
CA THR A 10 15.08 13.65 3.57
C THR A 10 13.87 14.57 3.81
N SER A 11 13.44 14.65 5.07
CA SER A 11 12.37 15.57 5.46
C SER A 11 12.61 16.98 4.92
N GLY A 12 11.58 17.62 4.39
CA GLY A 12 11.65 18.96 3.78
C GLY A 12 12.18 19.02 2.33
N LYS A 13 12.83 17.96 1.82
CA LYS A 13 13.33 17.92 0.42
C LYS A 13 12.35 17.31 -0.58
N ALA A 14 11.22 16.80 -0.14
CA ALA A 14 10.24 16.13 -0.99
C ALA A 14 9.72 17.05 -2.11
N SER A 15 9.49 18.34 -1.82
CA SER A 15 9.10 19.32 -2.84
C SER A 15 10.19 19.49 -3.91
N GLN A 16 11.47 19.53 -3.53
CA GLN A 16 12.57 19.68 -4.49
C GLN A 16 12.63 18.50 -5.47
N VAL A 17 12.40 17.27 -4.98
CA VAL A 17 12.35 16.08 -5.84
C VAL A 17 11.19 16.15 -6.83
N MET A 18 10.01 16.61 -6.39
CA MET A 18 8.84 16.74 -7.27
C MET A 18 8.99 17.81 -8.35
N HIS A 19 9.78 18.86 -8.08
CA HIS A 19 10.06 19.93 -9.05
C HIS A 19 11.27 19.64 -9.94
N ALA A 20 12.07 18.62 -9.62
CA ALA A 20 13.23 18.24 -10.43
C ALA A 20 12.79 17.91 -11.87
N PRO A 21 13.48 18.40 -12.91
CA PRO A 21 13.05 18.23 -14.31
C PRO A 21 12.79 16.79 -14.75
N ALA A 22 13.55 15.83 -14.20
CA ALA A 22 13.38 14.41 -14.50
C ALA A 22 12.04 13.84 -13.98
N VAL A 23 11.46 14.44 -12.94
CA VAL A 23 10.20 14.01 -12.33
C VAL A 23 9.05 14.88 -12.82
N SER A 24 9.19 16.21 -12.77
CA SER A 24 8.11 17.15 -13.07
C SER A 24 7.57 17.02 -14.49
N ARG A 25 8.41 16.68 -15.47
CA ARG A 25 8.01 16.41 -16.87
C ARG A 25 7.11 15.19 -17.04
N LEU A 26 7.07 14.29 -16.06
CA LEU A 26 6.24 13.09 -16.09
C LEU A 26 4.90 13.32 -15.41
N LEU A 27 4.80 14.29 -14.49
CA LEU A 27 3.62 14.53 -13.65
C LEU A 27 2.52 15.26 -14.43
N ASN A 28 1.29 14.77 -14.33
CA ASN A 28 0.10 15.34 -14.98
C ASN A 28 -1.03 15.55 -13.97
N GLY A 29 -1.88 16.54 -14.26
CA GLY A 29 -3.07 16.84 -13.46
C GLY A 29 -2.78 17.45 -12.09
N PRO A 30 -3.85 17.72 -11.32
CA PRO A 30 -3.75 18.33 -10.00
C PRO A 30 -3.12 17.37 -8.97
N VAL A 31 -2.62 17.94 -7.88
CA VAL A 31 -2.25 17.19 -6.68
C VAL A 31 -3.53 16.84 -5.92
N ASP A 32 -3.69 15.58 -5.60
CA ASP A 32 -4.77 15.09 -4.74
C ASP A 32 -4.18 14.77 -3.36
N ALA A 33 -4.47 15.64 -2.39
CA ALA A 33 -3.93 15.56 -1.04
C ALA A 33 -5.02 15.17 -0.04
N THR A 34 -4.75 14.17 0.79
CA THR A 34 -5.71 13.66 1.76
C THR A 34 -5.03 13.19 3.03
N ASP A 35 -5.75 13.30 4.14
CA ASP A 35 -5.34 12.72 5.41
C ASP A 35 -5.58 11.22 5.40
N LEU A 36 -4.56 10.48 5.83
CA LEU A 36 -4.55 9.02 5.84
C LEU A 36 -4.33 8.55 7.28
N VAL A 37 -5.34 7.88 7.82
CA VAL A 37 -5.26 7.20 9.12
C VAL A 37 -5.30 5.71 8.88
N SER A 38 -4.31 4.96 9.34
CA SER A 38 -4.27 3.50 9.16
C SER A 38 -4.09 2.80 10.50
N THR A 39 -5.02 1.94 10.86
CA THR A 39 -4.95 1.03 12.00
C THR A 39 -4.43 -0.32 11.51
N TYR A 40 -3.39 -0.84 12.13
CA TYR A 40 -2.82 -2.15 11.83
C TYR A 40 -3.36 -3.20 12.78
N PHE A 41 -3.63 -4.38 12.25
CA PHE A 41 -4.21 -5.51 12.98
C PHE A 41 -3.30 -6.72 12.87
N ASP A 42 -3.21 -7.48 13.95
CA ASP A 42 -2.60 -8.81 14.00
C ASP A 42 -3.21 -9.57 15.20
N THR A 43 -2.84 -10.83 15.38
CA THR A 43 -3.16 -11.57 16.61
C THR A 43 -2.17 -11.18 17.72
N PRO A 44 -2.50 -11.45 19.01
CA PRO A 44 -1.56 -11.22 20.11
C PRO A 44 -0.19 -11.89 19.93
N GLU A 45 -0.14 -13.03 19.23
CA GLU A 45 1.11 -13.75 18.92
C GLU A 45 1.82 -13.23 17.66
N MET A 46 1.32 -12.18 17.02
CA MET A 46 1.86 -11.60 15.78
C MET A 46 1.87 -12.60 14.61
N HIS A 47 0.79 -13.37 14.44
CA HIS A 47 0.67 -14.43 13.42
C HIS A 47 0.90 -13.91 12.00
N LEU A 48 0.25 -12.81 11.61
CA LEU A 48 0.39 -12.25 10.26
C LEU A 48 1.85 -11.82 10.03
N ARG A 49 2.43 -11.09 10.97
CA ARG A 49 3.83 -10.65 10.89
C ARG A 49 4.81 -11.83 10.78
N LYS A 50 4.59 -12.91 11.54
CA LYS A 50 5.45 -14.11 11.49
C LYS A 50 5.44 -14.78 10.12
N HIS A 51 4.34 -14.66 9.38
CA HIS A 51 4.19 -15.17 8.03
C HIS A 51 4.43 -14.10 6.95
N GLY A 52 5.10 -13.00 7.31
CA GLY A 52 5.46 -11.95 6.35
C GLY A 52 4.27 -11.13 5.83
N ALA A 53 3.09 -11.25 6.45
CA ALA A 53 1.90 -10.51 6.08
C ALA A 53 1.69 -9.27 6.98
N SER A 54 0.96 -8.28 6.46
CA SER A 54 0.47 -7.15 7.25
C SER A 54 -0.93 -6.77 6.80
N LEU A 55 -1.82 -6.57 7.78
CA LEU A 55 -3.20 -6.17 7.57
C LEU A 55 -3.44 -4.80 8.20
N ARG A 56 -4.15 -3.94 7.48
CA ARG A 56 -4.56 -2.63 7.98
C ARG A 56 -5.93 -2.26 7.48
N VAL A 57 -6.65 -1.45 8.26
CA VAL A 57 -7.78 -0.66 7.80
C VAL A 57 -7.34 0.80 7.73
N ARG A 58 -7.59 1.44 6.60
CA ARG A 58 -7.22 2.83 6.33
C ARG A 58 -8.46 3.67 6.04
N VAL A 59 -8.58 4.77 6.76
CA VAL A 59 -9.56 5.82 6.49
C VAL A 59 -8.98 6.81 5.49
N VAL A 60 -9.73 7.08 4.42
CA VAL A 60 -9.43 8.07 3.37
C VAL A 60 -10.69 8.90 3.14
N GLY A 61 -10.76 10.10 3.72
CA GLY A 61 -12.00 10.86 3.77
C GLY A 61 -13.09 10.05 4.50
N GLU A 62 -14.21 9.78 3.81
CA GLU A 62 -15.32 8.97 4.34
C GLU A 62 -15.16 7.47 4.05
N GLN A 63 -14.21 7.09 3.21
CA GLN A 63 -14.01 5.70 2.80
C GLN A 63 -13.09 4.97 3.75
N ARG A 64 -13.35 3.67 3.93
CA ARG A 64 -12.47 2.75 4.65
C ARG A 64 -12.06 1.63 3.71
N LEU A 65 -10.74 1.43 3.62
CA LEU A 65 -10.13 0.40 2.80
C LEU A 65 -9.33 -0.51 3.70
N GLN A 66 -9.55 -1.82 3.62
CA GLN A 66 -8.62 -2.77 4.20
C GLN A 66 -7.60 -3.20 3.15
N THR A 67 -6.35 -3.34 3.58
CA THR A 67 -5.27 -3.82 2.71
C THR A 67 -4.50 -4.93 3.40
N LEU A 68 -4.41 -6.09 2.75
CA LEU A 68 -3.44 -7.13 3.07
C LEU A 68 -2.24 -6.99 2.14
N LYS A 69 -1.04 -6.93 2.72
CA LYS A 69 0.22 -6.97 1.99
C LYS A 69 0.96 -8.22 2.38
N MET A 70 1.37 -8.99 1.37
CA MET A 70 2.26 -10.12 1.53
C MET A 70 3.72 -9.67 1.50
N GLN A 71 4.60 -10.51 2.03
CA GLN A 71 6.02 -10.38 1.77
C GLN A 71 6.26 -10.64 0.28
N GLY A 72 7.22 -9.92 -0.28
CA GLY A 72 7.61 -10.11 -1.66
C GLY A 72 9.06 -9.74 -1.85
N SER A 73 9.50 -9.73 -3.10
CA SER A 73 10.89 -9.39 -3.40
C SER A 73 11.11 -7.88 -3.31
N THR A 74 12.28 -7.53 -2.79
CA THR A 74 12.74 -6.14 -2.69
C THR A 74 14.15 -6.03 -3.24
N ALA A 75 14.34 -5.25 -4.30
CA ALA A 75 15.65 -4.97 -4.88
C ALA A 75 15.74 -3.49 -5.26
N ALA A 76 16.77 -2.78 -4.76
CA ALA A 76 17.02 -1.37 -5.07
C ALA A 76 15.79 -0.43 -4.88
N GLY A 77 14.96 -0.68 -3.87
CA GLY A 77 13.74 0.09 -3.60
C GLY A 77 12.53 -0.28 -4.47
N LEU A 78 12.68 -1.23 -5.41
CA LEU A 78 11.58 -1.86 -6.14
C LEU A 78 10.96 -2.96 -5.29
N PHE A 79 9.67 -2.83 -5.00
CA PHE A 79 8.87 -3.80 -4.28
C PHE A 79 7.96 -4.51 -5.27
N VAL A 80 8.05 -5.83 -5.31
CA VAL A 80 7.13 -6.70 -6.04
C VAL A 80 6.55 -7.68 -5.03
N ARG A 81 5.27 -7.48 -4.73
CA ARG A 81 4.53 -8.30 -3.75
C ARG A 81 3.07 -8.40 -4.16
N ASP A 82 2.38 -9.36 -3.58
CA ASP A 82 0.93 -9.39 -3.63
C ASP A 82 0.34 -8.45 -2.58
N GLU A 83 -0.66 -7.71 -3.03
CA GLU A 83 -1.41 -6.73 -2.27
C GLU A 83 -2.88 -6.90 -2.66
N PHE A 84 -3.71 -7.10 -1.67
CA PHE A 84 -5.16 -7.27 -1.82
C PHE A 84 -5.84 -6.14 -1.06
N GLU A 85 -6.64 -5.34 -1.75
CA GLU A 85 -7.30 -4.17 -1.19
C GLU A 85 -8.78 -4.18 -1.56
N CYS A 86 -9.65 -3.95 -0.57
CA CYS A 86 -11.08 -3.84 -0.77
C CYS A 86 -11.70 -2.87 0.26
N PRO A 87 -12.89 -2.30 -0.04
CA PRO A 87 -13.61 -1.48 0.91
C PRO A 87 -14.12 -2.32 2.10
N VAL A 88 -14.29 -1.66 3.24
CA VAL A 88 -14.94 -2.22 4.45
C VAL A 88 -15.90 -1.20 5.05
N ASN A 89 -16.94 -1.68 5.72
CA ASN A 89 -17.96 -0.81 6.30
C ASN A 89 -17.61 -0.32 7.72
N GLY A 90 -16.72 -1.02 8.43
CA GLY A 90 -16.36 -0.72 9.82
C GLY A 90 -14.88 -0.38 10.02
N ASP A 91 -14.50 -0.06 11.26
CA ASP A 91 -13.12 0.27 11.64
C ASP A 91 -12.22 -0.98 11.77
N GLY A 92 -12.83 -2.17 11.87
CA GLY A 92 -12.15 -3.47 11.90
C GLY A 92 -12.07 -4.13 10.54
N PRO A 93 -11.13 -5.10 10.36
CA PRO A 93 -11.02 -5.85 9.12
C PRO A 93 -12.19 -6.84 8.95
N ASP A 94 -12.56 -7.07 7.70
CA ASP A 94 -13.52 -8.07 7.25
C ASP A 94 -12.76 -9.18 6.49
N LEU A 95 -12.44 -10.27 7.18
CA LEU A 95 -11.65 -11.35 6.57
C LEU A 95 -12.44 -12.12 5.51
N ASP A 96 -13.76 -12.20 5.60
CA ASP A 96 -14.58 -12.90 4.60
C ASP A 96 -14.52 -12.15 3.26
N ALA A 97 -14.67 -10.82 3.30
CA ALA A 97 -14.52 -9.98 2.13
C ALA A 97 -13.10 -10.07 1.53
N LEU A 98 -12.08 -10.20 2.38
CA LEU A 98 -10.70 -10.34 1.94
C LEU A 98 -10.43 -11.71 1.29
N LEU A 99 -10.87 -12.80 1.92
CA LEU A 99 -10.72 -14.17 1.41
C LEU A 99 -11.44 -14.35 0.07
N ALA A 100 -12.58 -13.69 -0.13
CA ALA A 100 -13.30 -13.70 -1.40
C ALA A 100 -12.51 -13.03 -2.56
N LEU A 101 -11.63 -12.07 -2.25
CA LEU A 101 -10.79 -11.37 -3.24
C LEU A 101 -9.50 -12.15 -3.57
N ILE A 102 -8.99 -12.93 -2.62
CA ILE A 102 -7.70 -13.59 -2.74
C ILE A 102 -7.82 -14.85 -3.63
N PRO A 103 -6.95 -15.03 -4.64
CA PRO A 103 -6.90 -16.27 -5.41
C PRO A 103 -6.63 -17.47 -4.51
N LYS A 104 -7.37 -18.57 -4.70
CA LYS A 104 -7.22 -19.80 -3.89
C LYS A 104 -5.82 -20.41 -3.88
N THR A 105 -4.98 -20.04 -4.85
CA THR A 105 -3.58 -20.49 -4.98
C THR A 105 -2.59 -19.59 -4.25
N SER A 106 -3.04 -18.50 -3.62
CA SER A 106 -2.19 -17.56 -2.91
C SER A 106 -1.89 -18.04 -1.50
N GLU A 107 -0.63 -17.93 -1.05
CA GLU A 107 -0.21 -18.21 0.34
C GLU A 107 -1.00 -17.39 1.37
N ALA A 108 -1.58 -16.26 0.95
CA ALA A 108 -2.44 -15.44 1.80
C ALA A 108 -3.69 -16.21 2.31
N ILE A 109 -4.19 -17.18 1.54
CA ILE A 109 -5.32 -18.02 1.96
C ILE A 109 -4.91 -18.86 3.16
N ASP A 110 -3.74 -19.49 3.12
CA ASP A 110 -3.28 -20.37 4.20
C ASP A 110 -3.07 -19.59 5.50
N ILE A 111 -2.58 -18.36 5.42
CA ILE A 111 -2.35 -17.49 6.58
C ILE A 111 -3.67 -17.05 7.21
N LEU A 112 -4.67 -16.70 6.40
CA LEU A 112 -5.94 -16.14 6.86
C LEU A 112 -6.99 -17.20 7.23
N SER A 113 -6.90 -18.40 6.64
CA SER A 113 -7.88 -19.48 6.87
C SER A 113 -7.59 -20.31 8.12
N VAL A 114 -6.50 -20.01 8.84
CA VAL A 114 -6.22 -20.66 10.12
C VAL A 114 -7.40 -20.40 11.07
N PRO A 115 -7.95 -21.45 11.72
CA PRO A 115 -9.01 -21.28 12.70
C PRO A 115 -8.66 -20.21 13.74
N ASP A 116 -9.67 -19.48 14.19
CA ASP A 116 -9.60 -18.43 15.21
C ASP A 116 -8.83 -17.16 14.84
N VAL A 117 -8.12 -17.07 13.71
CA VAL A 117 -7.43 -15.82 13.34
C VAL A 117 -8.42 -14.66 13.28
N ALA A 118 -9.57 -14.84 12.62
CA ALA A 118 -10.61 -13.82 12.50
C ALA A 118 -11.08 -13.28 13.86
N GLY A 119 -11.31 -14.18 14.83
CA GLY A 119 -11.79 -13.82 16.17
C GLY A 119 -10.72 -13.25 17.10
N ARG A 120 -9.45 -13.31 16.69
CA ARG A 120 -8.29 -12.92 17.51
C ARG A 120 -7.55 -11.69 16.98
N LEU A 121 -7.99 -11.12 15.86
CA LEU A 121 -7.42 -9.88 15.34
C LEU A 121 -7.74 -8.72 16.28
N GLU A 122 -6.69 -8.04 16.74
CA GLU A 122 -6.79 -6.85 17.58
C GLU A 122 -6.02 -5.67 16.95
N PRO A 123 -6.46 -4.44 17.21
CA PRO A 123 -5.73 -3.26 16.75
C PRO A 123 -4.39 -3.16 17.50
N LEU A 124 -3.29 -3.17 16.77
CA LEU A 124 -1.93 -3.07 17.34
C LEU A 124 -1.47 -1.62 17.48
N PHE A 125 -1.49 -0.88 16.37
CA PHE A 125 -1.03 0.50 16.34
C PHE A 125 -1.69 1.26 15.19
N LEU A 126 -1.74 2.58 15.36
CA LEU A 126 -2.26 3.50 14.38
C LEU A 126 -1.11 4.30 13.76
N THR A 127 -1.27 4.64 12.49
CA THR A 127 -0.41 5.60 11.80
C THR A 127 -1.24 6.72 11.21
N ALA A 128 -0.76 7.96 11.35
CA ALA A 128 -1.34 9.13 10.72
C ALA A 128 -0.33 9.69 9.72
N SER A 129 -0.78 9.98 8.51
CA SER A 129 0.06 10.50 7.43
C SER A 129 -0.73 11.42 6.52
N ILE A 130 -0.03 12.28 5.79
CA ILE A 130 -0.60 13.03 4.67
C ILE A 130 -0.14 12.32 3.41
N GLY A 131 -1.10 11.92 2.58
CA GLY A 131 -0.86 11.39 1.25
C GLY A 131 -1.11 12.46 0.20
N ALA A 132 -0.13 12.76 -0.64
CA ALA A 132 -0.30 13.60 -1.81
C ALA A 132 0.01 12.78 -3.07
N SER A 133 -0.96 12.64 -3.96
CA SER A 133 -0.81 11.84 -5.18
C SER A 133 -1.01 12.64 -6.45
N ARG A 134 -0.32 12.23 -7.51
CA ARG A 134 -0.45 12.78 -8.86
C ARG A 134 -0.34 11.68 -9.90
N HIS A 135 -1.10 11.81 -10.98
CA HIS A 135 -0.94 10.95 -12.14
C HIS A 135 0.36 11.29 -12.86
N CYS A 136 0.95 10.31 -13.53
CA CYS A 136 2.08 10.55 -14.42
C CYS A 136 2.01 9.62 -15.63
N THR A 137 2.64 10.05 -16.71
CA THR A 137 2.74 9.29 -17.96
C THR A 137 4.19 9.06 -18.30
N CYS A 138 4.51 7.84 -18.73
CA CYS A 138 5.81 7.54 -19.32
C CYS A 138 5.70 7.69 -20.85
N PRO A 139 6.40 8.64 -21.49
CA PRO A 139 6.34 8.81 -22.94
C PRO A 139 6.80 7.55 -23.71
N ALA A 140 7.76 6.81 -23.15
CA ALA A 140 8.25 5.55 -23.73
C ALA A 140 7.25 4.40 -23.60
N VAL A 141 6.28 4.48 -22.66
CA VAL A 141 5.27 3.43 -22.46
C VAL A 141 3.89 4.09 -22.18
N PRO A 142 3.20 4.63 -23.20
CA PRO A 142 2.00 5.47 -23.00
C PRO A 142 0.82 4.77 -22.33
N ARG A 143 0.75 3.44 -22.43
CA ARG A 143 -0.29 2.61 -21.79
C ARG A 143 -0.05 2.42 -20.29
N LEU A 144 1.16 2.66 -19.80
CA LEU A 144 1.48 2.50 -18.39
C LEU A 144 0.85 3.64 -17.59
N ARG A 145 -0.13 3.30 -16.76
CA ARG A 145 -0.71 4.21 -15.78
C ARG A 145 0.15 4.15 -14.52
N LEU A 146 0.80 5.27 -14.22
CA LEU A 146 1.61 5.42 -13.03
C LEU A 146 1.00 6.48 -12.12
N ARG A 147 0.98 6.21 -10.82
CA ARG A 147 0.63 7.20 -9.80
C ARG A 147 1.84 7.46 -8.92
N TRP A 148 2.24 8.72 -8.82
CA TRP A 148 3.16 9.18 -7.79
C TRP A 148 2.38 9.42 -6.51
N THR A 149 2.90 8.94 -5.39
CA THR A 149 2.37 9.21 -4.07
C THR A 149 3.52 9.60 -3.15
N MET A 150 3.42 10.79 -2.61
CA MET A 150 4.21 11.23 -1.47
C MET A 150 3.43 10.90 -0.20
N VAL A 151 4.09 10.22 0.74
CA VAL A 151 3.55 9.97 2.07
C VAL A 151 4.48 10.59 3.07
N GLN A 152 3.95 11.52 3.85
CA GLN A 152 4.64 12.11 4.99
C GLN A 152 3.95 11.64 6.27
N SER A 153 4.67 10.89 7.09
CA SER A 153 4.18 10.50 8.41
C SER A 153 3.99 11.74 9.27
N LYS A 154 2.81 11.87 9.88
CA LYS A 154 2.62 12.81 10.99
C LYS A 154 3.32 12.22 12.22
N PRO A 155 3.91 13.06 13.09
CA PRO A 155 4.50 12.57 14.32
C PRO A 155 3.42 11.90 15.17
N LEU A 156 3.47 10.57 15.27
CA LEU A 156 2.65 9.80 16.18
C LEU A 156 3.31 9.84 17.57
N ARG A 157 2.53 10.19 18.60
CA ARG A 157 2.97 9.94 19.98
C ARG A 157 2.62 8.51 20.34
N VAL A 158 3.61 7.63 20.32
CA VAL A 158 3.57 6.36 21.05
C VAL A 158 4.70 6.45 22.09
N GLY A 159 4.35 6.86 23.31
CA GLY A 159 5.35 7.14 24.35
C GLY A 159 6.36 8.24 23.96
N ARG A 160 7.67 7.96 24.10
CA ARG A 160 8.77 8.92 23.82
C ARG A 160 9.33 8.88 22.39
N LEU A 161 8.89 7.95 21.53
CA LEU A 161 9.47 7.80 20.19
C LEU A 161 8.77 8.72 19.17
N ARG A 162 9.56 9.57 18.51
CA ARG A 162 9.15 10.36 17.35
C ARG A 162 9.93 9.88 16.14
N SER A 163 9.25 9.55 15.05
CA SER A 163 9.89 9.41 13.74
C SER A 163 9.03 10.10 12.68
N THR A 164 9.69 10.90 11.84
CA THR A 164 9.09 11.49 10.64
C THR A 164 9.72 10.80 9.46
N VAL A 165 8.92 10.04 8.71
CA VAL A 165 9.37 9.39 7.48
C VAL A 165 8.66 10.08 6.31
N SER A 166 9.45 10.54 5.34
CA SER A 166 8.96 10.99 4.04
C SER A 166 9.37 9.96 3.00
N SER A 167 8.39 9.43 2.28
CA SER A 167 8.63 8.49 1.19
C SER A 167 7.90 8.92 -0.06
N LEU A 168 8.56 8.75 -1.19
CA LEU A 168 7.96 8.87 -2.52
C LEU A 168 7.77 7.47 -3.07
N SER A 169 6.66 7.23 -3.75
CA SER A 169 6.48 5.98 -4.47
C SER A 169 5.81 6.17 -5.81
N SER A 170 6.19 5.37 -6.79
CA SER A 170 5.48 5.22 -8.06
C SER A 170 4.95 3.79 -8.17
N ARG A 171 3.63 3.66 -8.40
CA ARG A 171 2.94 2.37 -8.53
C ARG A 171 2.50 2.15 -9.98
N ALA A 172 2.76 0.96 -10.51
CA ALA A 172 2.21 0.47 -11.77
C ALA A 172 1.17 -0.62 -11.47
N GLY A 173 -0.07 -0.44 -11.93
CA GLY A 173 -1.14 -1.44 -11.77
C GLY A 173 -2.35 -1.13 -12.64
N SER A 174 -3.03 -2.17 -13.13
CA SER A 174 -4.31 -2.05 -13.82
C SER A 174 -5.42 -1.83 -12.79
N GLN A 175 -6.13 -0.71 -12.88
CA GLN A 175 -7.45 -0.58 -12.24
C GLN A 175 -8.46 -1.34 -13.10
N SER A 176 -8.37 -2.66 -13.16
CA SER A 176 -9.43 -3.54 -13.68
C SER A 176 -8.99 -4.99 -13.67
N SER A 177 -9.96 -5.82 -13.29
CA SER A 177 -10.13 -7.27 -13.34
C SER A 177 -9.14 -8.09 -14.17
N PHE A 178 -8.82 -9.28 -13.63
CA PHE A 178 -8.10 -10.38 -14.28
C PHE A 178 -8.35 -10.50 -15.79
N THR A 179 -7.27 -10.59 -16.57
CA THR A 179 -7.13 -11.53 -17.70
C THR A 179 -5.64 -11.72 -17.95
N THR A 180 -5.08 -12.82 -17.44
CA THR A 180 -3.74 -13.27 -17.82
C THR A 180 -3.80 -13.83 -19.23
N SER A 181 -3.42 -13.04 -20.24
CA SER A 181 -2.99 -13.61 -21.51
C SER A 181 -1.47 -13.79 -21.47
N ARG A 182 -1.08 -15.06 -21.27
CA ARG A 182 0.24 -15.57 -21.65
C ARG A 182 0.53 -15.15 -23.10
N VAL A 183 1.72 -14.64 -23.35
CA VAL A 183 2.37 -14.82 -24.66
C VAL A 183 3.65 -15.60 -24.41
N LEU A 184 3.62 -16.83 -24.90
CA LEU A 184 4.72 -17.77 -25.03
C LEU A 184 5.71 -17.27 -26.10
N THR A 185 7.01 -17.30 -25.76
CA THR A 185 8.21 -17.49 -26.62
C THR A 185 8.40 -16.57 -27.86
N ALA A 186 9.60 -16.30 -28.34
CA ALA A 186 10.84 -17.08 -28.38
C ALA A 186 12.09 -16.24 -28.05
#